data_AF-A0A2Z4ZXC2-F1
#
_entry.id   AF-A0A2Z4ZXC2-F1
#
_cell.length_a   1.000
_cell.length_b   1.000
_cell.length_c   1.000
_cell.angle_alpha   90.00
_cell.angle_beta   90.00
_cell.angle_gamma   90.00
#
_symmetry.space_group_name_H-M   'P 1'
#
loop_
_entity.id
_entity.type
_entity.pdbx_description
1 polymer ?
#
loop_
_entity_poly.entity_id
_entity_poly.type
_entity_poly.pdbx_seq_one_letter_code
_entity_poly.pdbx_strand_id
1 'polypeptide(L)'
;MRTKPFSVLHSVAEYYHHDAADFAERFDILWENQTHKTGRIKTFVDLLMGCECELKTHVTLSHLKDDAVETYRRVKKAGHSIDRLAEMAHFMEDRSHYDFLKDNLQGLSVFIRYSLDAYGTFFPFFDYDEAEVNYSRTIGNNLWVLKIRNHLASMISASNDEFTGMVSSDLEAIFDNESQIESFMKKIRN
;
A
#
# COMPACT_ATOMS: atom_id res chain seq x y z
N MET A 1 19.53 -20.39 3.83
CA MET A 1 18.84 -19.41 2.97
C MET A 1 17.60 -20.09 2.41
N ARG A 2 16.41 -19.48 2.53
CA ARG A 2 15.14 -20.08 2.09
C ARG A 2 14.99 -19.91 0.57
N THR A 3 14.44 -20.92 -0.11
CA THR A 3 14.05 -20.80 -1.52
C THR A 3 12.67 -20.14 -1.58
N LYS A 4 12.48 -19.17 -2.49
CA LYS A 4 11.18 -18.52 -2.68
C LYS A 4 10.11 -19.55 -3.07
N PRO A 5 8.89 -19.47 -2.50
CA PRO A 5 7.82 -20.39 -2.87
C PRO A 5 7.30 -20.09 -4.28
N PHE A 6 6.91 -21.15 -5.00
CA PHE A 6 6.14 -21.03 -6.24
C PHE A 6 4.66 -20.91 -5.88
N SER A 7 4.11 -19.70 -5.96
CA SER A 7 2.70 -19.44 -5.67
C SER A 7 2.24 -18.16 -6.35
N VAL A 8 1.11 -18.23 -7.05
CA VAL A 8 0.48 -17.07 -7.68
C VAL A 8 0.20 -15.95 -6.67
N LEU A 9 -0.36 -16.28 -5.50
CA LEU A 9 -0.64 -15.26 -4.47
C LEU A 9 0.63 -14.70 -3.86
N HIS A 10 1.69 -15.50 -3.75
CA HIS A 10 2.99 -15.00 -3.30
C HIS A 10 3.57 -14.00 -4.30
N SER A 11 3.53 -14.31 -5.60
CA SER A 11 3.96 -13.38 -6.65
C SER A 11 3.12 -12.10 -6.68
N VAL A 12 1.79 -12.21 -6.50
CA VAL A 12 0.91 -11.03 -6.40
C VAL A 12 1.27 -10.16 -5.20
N ALA A 13 1.52 -10.76 -4.03
CA ALA A 13 1.96 -10.03 -2.85
C ALA A 13 3.31 -9.35 -3.08
N GLU A 14 4.26 -10.06 -3.72
CA GLU A 14 5.58 -9.53 -4.05
C GLU A 14 5.53 -8.31 -4.97
N TYR A 15 4.63 -8.28 -5.96
CA TYR A 15 4.43 -7.09 -6.79
C TYR A 15 3.96 -5.88 -5.98
N TYR A 16 2.95 -6.06 -5.11
CA TYR A 16 2.49 -4.97 -4.25
C TYR A 16 3.56 -4.52 -3.26
N HIS A 17 4.35 -5.44 -2.73
CA HIS A 17 5.44 -5.12 -1.81
C HIS A 17 6.52 -4.25 -2.46
N HIS A 18 6.96 -4.61 -3.67
CA HIS A 18 7.91 -3.80 -4.41
C HIS A 18 7.34 -2.42 -4.76
N ASP A 19 6.08 -2.34 -5.21
CA ASP A 19 5.42 -1.05 -5.43
C ASP A 19 5.43 -0.20 -4.15
N ALA A 20 5.13 -0.81 -2.99
CA ALA A 20 5.13 -0.11 -1.70
C ALA A 20 6.50 0.45 -1.34
N ALA A 21 7.56 -0.33 -1.54
CA ALA A 21 8.94 0.09 -1.31
C ALA A 21 9.33 1.25 -2.24
N ASP A 22 9.01 1.17 -3.53
CA ASP A 22 9.30 2.22 -4.52
C ASP A 22 8.57 3.53 -4.19
N PHE A 23 7.31 3.47 -3.76
CA PHE A 23 6.56 4.64 -3.30
C PHE A 23 7.17 5.25 -2.03
N ALA A 24 7.61 4.41 -1.08
CA ALA A 24 8.25 4.86 0.14
C ALA A 24 9.60 5.54 -0.13
N GLU A 25 10.41 4.98 -1.04
CA GLU A 25 11.68 5.58 -1.45
C GLU A 25 11.46 6.94 -2.15
N ARG A 26 10.48 7.02 -3.05
CA ARG A 26 10.13 8.30 -3.68
C ARG A 26 9.67 9.34 -2.66
N PHE A 27 8.90 8.93 -1.66
CA PHE A 27 8.53 9.81 -0.55
C PHE A 27 9.77 10.33 0.18
N ASP A 28 10.69 9.44 0.55
CA ASP A 28 11.90 9.79 1.32
C ASP A 28 12.79 10.79 0.56
N ILE A 29 12.91 10.64 -0.77
CA ILE A 29 13.68 11.56 -1.63
C ILE A 29 13.02 12.95 -1.73
N LEU A 30 11.69 13.00 -1.83
CA LEU A 30 10.97 14.21 -2.18
C LEU A 30 10.56 15.05 -0.97
N TRP A 31 10.20 14.43 0.16
CA TRP A 31 9.40 15.06 1.22
C TRP A 31 10.03 16.32 1.81
N GLU A 32 11.31 16.23 2.21
CA GLU A 32 12.05 17.35 2.81
C GLU A 32 12.41 18.44 1.78
N ASN A 33 12.37 18.11 0.49
CA ASN A 33 12.71 19.03 -0.60
C ASN A 33 11.50 19.81 -1.16
N GLN A 34 10.27 19.49 -0.72
CA GLN A 34 9.07 20.18 -1.20
C GLN A 34 8.88 21.54 -0.52
N THR A 35 8.95 22.62 -1.31
CA THR A 35 8.85 24.01 -0.82
C THR A 35 7.43 24.59 -0.91
N HIS A 36 6.48 23.89 -1.55
CA HIS A 36 5.11 24.36 -1.72
C HIS A 36 4.07 23.29 -1.36
N LYS A 37 2.88 23.74 -0.93
CA LYS A 37 1.78 22.89 -0.43
C LYS A 37 1.39 21.77 -1.40
N THR A 38 1.26 22.09 -2.69
CA THR A 38 0.92 21.10 -3.72
C THR A 38 1.99 20.01 -3.84
N GLY A 39 3.27 20.38 -3.70
CA GLY A 39 4.38 19.45 -3.76
C GLY A 39 4.33 18.48 -2.58
N ARG A 40 4.12 19.01 -1.37
CA ARG A 40 3.90 18.18 -0.17
C ARG A 40 2.70 17.25 -0.30
N ILE A 41 1.59 17.72 -0.84
CA ILE A 41 0.41 16.86 -1.09
C ILE A 41 0.77 15.73 -2.06
N LYS A 42 1.49 16.02 -3.15
CA LYS A 42 1.91 14.99 -4.11
C LYS A 42 2.87 13.98 -3.53
N THR A 43 3.85 14.42 -2.76
CA THR A 43 4.72 13.51 -2.06
C THR A 43 3.96 12.69 -1.01
N PHE A 44 2.99 13.27 -0.33
CA PHE A 44 2.14 12.52 0.60
C PHE A 44 1.25 11.49 -0.11
N VAL A 45 0.82 11.74 -1.35
CA VAL A 45 0.13 10.73 -2.17
C VAL A 45 1.03 9.51 -2.39
N ASP A 46 2.33 9.69 -2.58
CA ASP A 46 3.25 8.56 -2.70
C ASP A 46 3.26 7.73 -1.40
N LEU A 47 3.35 8.39 -0.24
CA LEU A 47 3.26 7.70 1.05
C LEU A 47 1.94 6.93 1.23
N LEU A 48 0.83 7.52 0.83
CA LEU A 48 -0.49 6.88 0.86
C LEU A 48 -0.53 5.65 -0.07
N MET A 49 0.00 5.77 -1.29
CA MET A 49 0.08 4.65 -2.24
C MET A 49 0.97 3.53 -1.68
N GLY A 50 2.07 3.87 -1.01
CA GLY A 50 2.91 2.91 -0.31
C GLY A 50 2.13 2.14 0.77
N CYS A 51 1.37 2.86 1.61
CA CYS A 51 0.50 2.24 2.62
C CYS A 51 -0.55 1.32 2.00
N GLU A 52 -1.19 1.77 0.91
CA GLU A 52 -2.20 0.97 0.21
C GLU A 52 -1.60 -0.33 -0.35
N CYS A 53 -0.48 -0.23 -1.06
CA CYS A 53 0.21 -1.38 -1.63
C CYS A 53 0.64 -2.36 -0.54
N GLU A 54 1.25 -1.89 0.55
CA GLU A 54 1.70 -2.79 1.61
C GLU A 54 0.54 -3.45 2.37
N LEU A 55 -0.58 -2.76 2.55
CA LEU A 55 -1.78 -3.39 3.07
C LEU A 55 -2.28 -4.50 2.13
N LYS A 56 -2.26 -4.28 0.80
CA LYS A 56 -2.61 -5.33 -0.18
C LYS A 56 -1.65 -6.51 -0.12
N THR A 57 -0.35 -6.28 0.08
CA THR A 57 0.65 -7.31 0.37
C THR A 57 0.21 -8.14 1.58
N HIS A 58 -0.03 -7.50 2.72
CA HIS A 58 -0.38 -8.18 3.97
C HIS A 58 -1.72 -8.93 3.88
N VAL A 59 -2.74 -8.35 3.24
CA VAL A 59 -4.01 -9.05 2.97
C VAL A 59 -3.76 -10.31 2.15
N THR A 60 -2.94 -10.23 1.11
CA THR A 60 -2.64 -11.36 0.22
C THR A 60 -1.85 -12.45 0.96
N LEU A 61 -0.82 -12.07 1.73
CA LEU A 61 -0.04 -12.99 2.56
C LEU A 61 -0.88 -13.67 3.66
N SER A 62 -1.92 -12.99 4.17
CA SER A 62 -2.85 -13.57 5.16
C SER A 62 -3.70 -14.72 4.58
N HIS A 63 -3.80 -14.82 3.26
CA HIS A 63 -4.72 -15.73 2.56
C HIS A 63 -3.99 -16.65 1.55
N LEU A 64 -2.70 -16.96 1.78
CA LEU A 64 -1.91 -17.79 0.85
C LEU A 64 -2.48 -19.20 0.60
N LYS A 65 -3.39 -19.68 1.46
CA LYS A 65 -4.04 -21.00 1.33
C LYS A 65 -5.41 -20.94 0.65
N ASP A 66 -5.92 -19.74 0.36
CA ASP A 66 -7.20 -19.54 -0.29
C ASP A 66 -7.08 -19.63 -1.82
N ASP A 67 -8.23 -19.63 -2.51
CA ASP A 67 -8.24 -19.52 -3.97
C ASP A 67 -7.65 -18.18 -4.42
N ALA A 68 -6.73 -18.24 -5.40
CA ALA A 68 -5.99 -17.08 -5.85
C ALA A 68 -6.88 -16.02 -6.52
N VAL A 69 -7.85 -16.45 -7.33
CA VAL A 69 -8.74 -15.56 -8.07
C VAL A 69 -9.68 -14.83 -7.13
N GLU A 70 -10.29 -15.57 -6.20
CA GLU A 70 -11.20 -14.98 -5.20
C GLU A 70 -10.47 -14.05 -4.24
N THR A 71 -9.26 -14.42 -3.78
CA THR A 71 -8.43 -13.56 -2.93
C THR A 71 -8.08 -12.25 -3.65
N TYR A 72 -7.59 -12.33 -4.90
CA TYR A 72 -7.30 -11.15 -5.69
C TYR A 72 -8.54 -10.28 -5.93
N ARG A 73 -9.70 -10.88 -6.22
CA ARG A 73 -10.96 -10.15 -6.40
C ARG A 73 -11.39 -9.42 -5.12
N ARG A 74 -11.19 -10.01 -3.94
CA ARG A 74 -11.46 -9.35 -2.66
C ARG A 74 -10.54 -8.14 -2.47
N VAL A 75 -9.24 -8.30 -2.71
CA VAL A 75 -8.25 -7.20 -2.66
C VAL A 75 -8.64 -6.08 -3.64
N LYS A 76 -8.98 -6.43 -4.88
CA LYS A 76 -9.42 -5.50 -5.92
C LYS A 76 -10.73 -4.78 -5.53
N LYS A 77 -11.67 -5.47 -4.88
CA LYS A 77 -12.94 -4.92 -4.41
C LYS A 77 -12.75 -3.94 -3.25
N ALA A 78 -11.78 -4.19 -2.37
CA ALA A 78 -11.36 -3.20 -1.35
C ALA A 78 -10.79 -1.94 -2.02
N GLY A 79 -10.20 -2.09 -3.21
CA GLY A 79 -9.80 -0.98 -4.08
C GLY A 79 -8.66 -0.19 -3.46
N HIS A 80 -8.94 1.08 -3.16
CA HIS A 80 -8.01 2.03 -2.54
C HIS A 80 -8.39 2.38 -1.09
N SER A 81 -9.31 1.63 -0.51
CA SER A 81 -9.89 1.91 0.80
C SER A 81 -8.96 1.39 1.90
N ILE A 82 -8.15 2.29 2.51
CA ILE A 82 -7.20 1.92 3.57
C ILE A 82 -7.90 1.24 4.75
N ASP A 83 -9.08 1.72 5.12
CA ASP A 83 -9.92 1.14 6.17
C ASP A 83 -10.27 -0.33 5.90
N ARG A 84 -10.77 -0.65 4.70
CA ARG A 84 -11.13 -2.02 4.32
C ARG A 84 -9.90 -2.91 4.23
N LEU A 85 -8.81 -2.39 3.67
CA LEU A 85 -7.56 -3.15 3.54
C LEU A 85 -6.96 -3.46 4.92
N ALA A 86 -6.97 -2.49 5.84
CA ALA A 86 -6.52 -2.66 7.23
C ALA A 86 -7.37 -3.67 8.02
N GLU A 87 -8.70 -3.68 7.80
CA GLU A 87 -9.58 -4.68 8.39
C GLU A 87 -9.29 -6.10 7.88
N MET A 88 -8.95 -6.23 6.60
CA MET A 88 -8.65 -7.52 5.97
C MET A 88 -7.22 -8.03 6.23
N ALA A 89 -6.31 -7.17 6.68
CA ALA A 89 -4.91 -7.53 6.90
C ALA A 89 -4.73 -8.25 8.25
N HIS A 90 -4.14 -9.44 8.22
CA HIS A 90 -3.88 -10.28 9.41
C HIS A 90 -2.48 -10.90 9.41
N PHE A 91 -1.56 -10.38 8.58
CA PHE A 91 -0.22 -10.97 8.41
C PHE A 91 0.64 -10.78 9.67
N MET A 92 0.81 -9.54 10.13
CA MET A 92 1.38 -9.22 11.44
C MET A 92 0.42 -9.55 12.59
N GLU A 93 0.94 -10.11 13.68
CA GLU A 93 0.19 -10.32 14.92
C GLU A 93 -0.19 -8.98 15.59
N ASP A 94 0.74 -8.02 15.61
CA ASP A 94 0.48 -6.68 16.11
C ASP A 94 -0.32 -5.86 15.08
N ARG A 95 -1.60 -5.62 15.41
CA ARG A 95 -2.52 -4.83 14.59
C ARG A 95 -2.32 -3.32 14.74
N SER A 96 -1.50 -2.85 15.68
CA SER A 96 -1.34 -1.42 15.97
C SER A 96 -0.97 -0.60 14.74
N HIS A 97 -0.22 -1.19 13.80
CA HIS A 97 0.12 -0.56 12.52
C HIS A 97 -1.10 -0.39 11.62
N TYR A 98 -1.92 -1.43 11.48
CA TYR A 98 -3.12 -1.38 10.63
C TYR A 98 -4.15 -0.41 11.20
N ASP A 99 -4.38 -0.49 12.51
CA ASP A 99 -5.37 0.34 13.19
C ASP A 99 -4.93 1.82 13.15
N PHE A 100 -3.64 2.10 13.34
CA PHE A 100 -3.11 3.46 13.17
C PHE A 100 -3.33 4.02 11.77
N LEU A 101 -3.02 3.23 10.72
CA LEU A 101 -3.23 3.67 9.34
C LEU A 101 -4.71 3.87 9.03
N LYS A 102 -5.59 2.97 9.49
CA LYS A 102 -7.03 3.12 9.38
C LYS A 102 -7.49 4.44 10.00
N ASP A 103 -7.17 4.68 11.26
CA ASP A 103 -7.65 5.84 12.01
C ASP A 103 -7.14 7.18 11.46
N ASN A 104 -5.97 7.19 10.81
CA ASN A 104 -5.33 8.41 10.32
C ASN A 104 -5.50 8.64 8.82
N LEU A 105 -5.73 7.60 8.02
CA LEU A 105 -5.80 7.70 6.56
C LEU A 105 -7.19 7.39 5.98
N GLN A 106 -8.14 6.93 6.80
CA GLN A 106 -9.52 6.75 6.38
C GLN A 106 -10.06 8.06 5.79
N GLY A 107 -10.68 7.97 4.61
CA GLY A 107 -11.23 9.12 3.90
C GLY A 107 -10.22 9.90 3.05
N LEU A 108 -8.92 9.87 3.36
CA LEU A 108 -7.92 10.61 2.56
C LEU A 108 -7.62 9.95 1.21
N SER A 109 -7.80 8.64 1.08
CA SER A 109 -7.25 7.87 -0.03
C SER A 109 -7.84 8.15 -1.40
N VAL A 110 -9.04 8.73 -1.46
CA VAL A 110 -9.74 9.03 -2.71
C VAL A 110 -9.49 10.47 -3.15
N PHE A 111 -9.55 11.43 -2.23
CA PHE A 111 -9.62 12.86 -2.58
C PHE A 111 -8.26 13.52 -2.86
N ILE A 112 -7.16 12.96 -2.38
CA ILE A 112 -5.86 13.66 -2.48
C ILE A 112 -5.08 13.37 -3.77
N ARG A 113 -5.52 12.41 -4.58
CA ARG A 113 -4.80 11.96 -5.78
C ARG A 113 -4.75 13.01 -6.88
N TYR A 114 -5.80 13.81 -7.05
CA TYR A 114 -5.82 14.92 -7.99
C TYR A 114 -5.56 16.25 -7.28
N SER A 115 -4.73 17.11 -7.88
CA SER A 115 -4.29 18.35 -7.22
C SER A 115 -5.45 19.32 -6.96
N LEU A 116 -6.45 19.30 -7.85
CA LEU A 116 -7.65 20.13 -7.72
C LEU A 116 -8.54 19.65 -6.57
N ASP A 117 -8.77 18.34 -6.49
CA ASP A 117 -9.56 17.72 -5.43
C ASP A 117 -8.88 17.90 -4.06
N ALA A 118 -7.55 17.74 -4.02
CA ALA A 118 -6.76 18.03 -2.82
C ALA A 118 -6.84 19.51 -2.42
N TYR A 119 -6.86 20.43 -3.39
CA TYR A 119 -7.03 21.86 -3.10
C TYR A 119 -8.40 22.13 -2.47
N GLY A 120 -9.49 21.57 -3.02
CA GLY A 120 -10.83 21.69 -2.43
C GLY A 120 -10.94 21.08 -1.04
N THR A 121 -10.26 19.97 -0.80
CA THR A 121 -10.27 19.24 0.49
C THR A 121 -9.53 20.01 1.59
N PHE A 122 -8.36 20.57 1.28
CA PHE A 122 -7.46 21.18 2.27
C PHE A 122 -7.56 22.71 2.34
N PHE A 123 -8.03 23.38 1.29
CA PHE A 123 -8.01 24.83 1.13
C PHE A 123 -9.29 25.37 0.47
N PRO A 124 -10.49 25.15 1.04
CA PRO A 124 -11.71 25.75 0.51
C PRO A 124 -11.61 27.29 0.55
N PHE A 125 -12.13 27.93 -0.50
CA PHE A 125 -11.95 29.37 -0.78
C PHE A 125 -12.54 30.32 0.28
N PHE A 126 -13.45 29.86 1.15
CA PHE A 126 -14.30 30.75 1.94
C PHE A 126 -14.21 30.59 3.47
N ASP A 127 -13.76 29.46 4.02
CA ASP A 127 -13.47 29.34 5.45
C ASP A 127 -12.50 28.18 5.76
N TYR A 128 -11.37 28.47 6.40
CA TYR A 128 -10.41 27.44 6.83
C TYR A 128 -11.03 26.48 7.86
N ASP A 129 -12.06 26.91 8.58
CA ASP A 129 -12.81 26.13 9.56
C ASP A 129 -13.84 25.19 8.92
N GLU A 130 -14.17 25.39 7.63
CA GLU A 130 -15.08 24.52 6.85
C GLU A 130 -14.33 23.47 6.00
N ALA A 131 -12.99 23.42 6.07
CA ALA A 131 -12.22 22.39 5.37
C ALA A 131 -12.57 21.00 5.90
N GLU A 132 -12.93 20.08 4.99
CA GLU A 132 -13.21 18.67 5.34
C GLU A 132 -12.04 18.03 6.09
N VAL A 133 -10.81 18.44 5.77
CA VAL A 133 -9.60 18.00 6.46
C VAL A 133 -8.72 19.18 6.84
N ASN A 134 -8.37 19.26 8.12
CA ASN A 134 -7.44 20.25 8.61
C ASN A 134 -6.00 19.96 8.13
N TYR A 135 -5.54 20.72 7.14
CA TYR A 135 -4.19 20.59 6.57
C TYR A 135 -3.09 20.67 7.65
N SER A 136 -3.16 21.64 8.55
CA SER A 136 -2.14 21.89 9.58
C SER A 136 -2.05 20.77 10.63
N ARG A 137 -3.13 19.99 10.81
CA ARG A 137 -3.15 18.80 11.67
C ARG A 137 -2.72 17.51 10.94
N THR A 138 -2.66 17.53 9.61
CA THR A 138 -2.36 16.37 8.76
C THR A 138 -1.10 16.59 7.92
N ILE A 139 -1.20 16.78 6.60
CA ILE A 139 -0.06 16.90 5.66
C ILE A 139 0.86 18.08 6.01
N GLY A 140 0.32 19.14 6.62
CA GLY A 140 1.12 20.27 7.13
C GLY A 140 1.94 19.93 8.38
N ASN A 141 1.62 18.85 9.09
CA ASN A 141 2.30 18.40 10.30
C ASN A 141 3.35 17.32 9.98
N ASN A 142 4.62 17.72 10.00
CA ASN A 142 5.73 16.82 9.68
C ASN A 142 5.78 15.58 10.58
N LEU A 143 5.54 15.75 11.88
CA LEU A 143 5.57 14.64 12.83
C LEU A 143 4.49 13.62 12.53
N TRP A 144 3.32 14.07 12.13
CA TRP A 144 2.21 13.19 11.76
C TRP A 144 2.53 12.39 10.49
N VAL A 145 3.05 13.06 9.45
CA VAL A 145 3.43 12.39 8.19
C VAL A 145 4.55 11.38 8.41
N LEU A 146 5.61 11.76 9.13
CA LEU A 146 6.73 10.85 9.41
C LEU A 146 6.29 9.67 10.29
N LYS A 147 5.29 9.85 11.16
CA LYS A 147 4.71 8.73 11.90
C LYS A 147 4.05 7.70 10.97
N ILE A 148 3.28 8.16 9.97
CA ILE A 148 2.71 7.25 8.94
C ILE A 148 3.83 6.52 8.20
N ARG A 149 4.88 7.25 7.77
CA ARG A 149 6.05 6.66 7.11
C ARG A 149 6.73 5.58 7.95
N ASN A 150 6.83 5.77 9.26
CA ASN A 150 7.38 4.77 10.17
C ASN A 150 6.50 3.52 10.26
N HIS A 151 5.17 3.67 10.36
CA HIS A 151 4.26 2.52 10.34
C HIS A 151 4.36 1.74 9.03
N LEU A 152 4.44 2.42 7.88
CA LEU A 152 4.70 1.78 6.59
C LEU A 152 6.04 1.03 6.58
N ALA A 153 7.12 1.64 7.10
CA ALA A 153 8.43 1.00 7.17
C ALA A 153 8.38 -0.30 7.99
N SER A 154 7.68 -0.29 9.12
CA SER A 154 7.50 -1.49 9.95
C SER A 154 6.74 -2.60 9.23
N MET A 155 5.71 -2.24 8.46
CA MET A 155 4.95 -3.21 7.67
C MET A 155 5.80 -3.83 6.55
N ILE A 156 6.48 -2.99 5.74
CA ILE A 156 7.43 -3.46 4.71
C ILE A 156 8.48 -4.37 5.34
N SER A 157 9.08 -3.98 6.47
CA SER A 157 10.08 -4.80 7.14
C SER A 157 9.53 -6.16 7.61
N ALA A 158 8.26 -6.24 7.97
CA ALA A 158 7.65 -7.48 8.46
C ALA A 158 7.42 -8.51 7.34
N SER A 159 7.11 -8.05 6.12
CA SER A 159 6.84 -8.92 4.96
C SER A 159 8.09 -9.21 4.11
N ASN A 160 9.16 -8.42 4.28
CA ASN A 160 10.40 -8.52 3.50
C ASN A 160 11.01 -9.94 3.50
N ASP A 161 10.94 -10.66 4.62
CA ASP A 161 11.50 -12.02 4.72
C ASP A 161 10.77 -13.06 3.86
N GLU A 162 9.52 -12.80 3.44
CA GLU A 162 8.82 -13.66 2.47
C GLU A 162 9.35 -13.46 1.05
N PHE A 163 9.86 -12.27 0.74
CA PHE A 163 10.32 -11.89 -0.60
C PHE A 163 11.84 -11.92 -0.75
N THR A 164 12.57 -12.32 0.29
CA THR A 164 14.02 -12.52 0.24
C THR A 164 14.37 -14.01 0.18
N GLY A 165 15.43 -14.36 -0.55
CA GLY A 165 15.86 -15.75 -0.69
C GLY A 165 16.44 -16.08 -2.05
N MET A 166 16.78 -17.35 -2.21
CA MET A 166 17.27 -17.86 -3.50
C MET A 166 16.09 -18.13 -4.43
N VAL A 167 16.25 -17.74 -5.69
CA VAL A 167 15.40 -18.27 -6.77
C VAL A 167 15.77 -19.74 -6.95
N SER A 168 14.75 -20.59 -7.08
CA SER A 168 14.97 -22.02 -7.33
C SER A 168 15.73 -22.23 -8.64
N SER A 169 16.59 -23.25 -8.71
CA SER A 169 17.19 -23.70 -9.97
C SER A 169 16.32 -24.72 -10.72
N ASP A 170 15.15 -25.07 -10.16
CA ASP A 170 14.18 -25.96 -10.78
C ASP A 170 13.44 -25.23 -11.91
N LEU A 171 13.90 -25.43 -13.13
CA LEU A 171 13.35 -24.78 -14.33
C LEU A 171 11.91 -25.21 -14.61
N GLU A 172 11.55 -26.46 -14.35
CA GLU A 172 10.19 -26.96 -14.59
C GLU A 172 9.20 -26.24 -13.66
N ALA A 173 9.52 -26.16 -12.37
CA ALA A 173 8.70 -25.45 -11.41
C ALA A 173 8.59 -23.93 -11.72
N ILE A 174 9.64 -23.32 -12.28
CA ILE A 174 9.59 -21.92 -12.76
C ILE A 174 8.59 -21.78 -13.91
N PHE A 175 8.70 -22.60 -14.96
CA PHE A 175 7.80 -22.52 -16.11
C PHE A 175 6.34 -22.84 -15.74
N ASP A 176 6.13 -23.78 -14.83
CA ASP A 176 4.81 -24.10 -14.31
C ASP A 176 4.20 -22.91 -13.54
N ASN A 177 4.99 -22.23 -12.71
CA ASN A 177 4.53 -21.04 -11.99
C ASN A 177 4.17 -19.89 -12.95
N GLU A 178 4.99 -19.63 -13.97
CA GLU A 178 4.69 -18.64 -15.02
C GLU A 178 3.38 -18.97 -15.75
N SER A 179 3.17 -20.24 -16.11
CA SER A 179 1.94 -20.71 -16.75
C SER A 179 0.70 -20.51 -15.84
N GLN A 180 0.86 -20.74 -14.54
CA GLN A 180 -0.18 -20.50 -13.55
C GLN A 180 -0.51 -19.01 -13.42
N ILE A 181 0.51 -18.14 -13.39
CA ILE A 181 0.33 -16.68 -13.39
C ILE A 181 -0.41 -16.23 -14.65
N GLU A 182 -0.01 -16.71 -15.84
CA GLU A 182 -0.69 -16.36 -17.09
C GLU A 182 -2.18 -16.77 -17.08
N SER A 183 -2.46 -17.99 -16.63
CA SER A 183 -3.83 -18.51 -16.48
C SER A 183 -4.64 -17.67 -15.48
N PHE A 184 -4.04 -17.31 -14.35
CA PHE A 184 -4.63 -16.42 -13.36
C PHE A 184 -4.95 -15.04 -13.96
N MET A 185 -4.00 -14.43 -14.67
CA MET A 185 -4.18 -13.11 -15.32
C MET A 185 -5.33 -13.11 -16.34
N LYS A 186 -5.51 -14.21 -17.08
CA LYS A 186 -6.67 -14.39 -17.98
C LYS A 186 -7.99 -14.44 -17.21
N LYS A 187 -8.05 -15.15 -16.08
CA LYS A 187 -9.27 -15.30 -15.26
C LYS A 187 -9.72 -14.01 -14.57
N ILE A 188 -8.80 -13.09 -14.24
CA ILE A 188 -9.13 -11.83 -13.54
C ILE A 188 -9.45 -10.65 -14.50
N ARG A 189 -9.22 -10.82 -15.80
CA ARG A 189 -9.57 -9.85 -16.85
C ARG A 189 -11.00 -9.99 -17.36
N ASN A 190 -11.57 -11.19 -17.24
CA ASN A 190 -12.96 -11.52 -17.58
C ASN A 190 -13.87 -11.34 -16.37
#